data_AF-A0A8I0PAS4-F1
#
_entry.id   AF-A0A8I0PAS4-F1
#
_cell.length_a   1.000
_cell.length_b   1.000
_cell.length_c   1.000
_cell.angle_alpha   90.00
_cell.angle_beta   90.00
_cell.angle_gamma   90.00
#
_symmetry.space_group_name_H-M   'P 1'
#
loop_
_entity.id
_entity.type
_entity.pdbx_description
1 polymer ?
#
loop_
_entity_poly.entity_id
_entity_poly.type
_entity_poly.pdbx_seq_one_letter_code
_entity_poly.pdbx_strand_id
1 'polypeptide(L)'
;MSELAIDTGDGGRVIDLSRERDAADRLPRGKAGGRYRCCSCGAKLIFTGPATPGSGFTPRFRHDGSAPGSDRCGAPAPHQADVQADLTVILDLRDQLVRALPGATICLQIDPQLAGQRWELPPALIVRRGDDVVIIERPRRLLTTPVVDTRLKTVRTQHGERATHWWFFDRDDVLHYDAAGTVKVRPHGKPDTHHKVRPTPVQRQIIQAGAAVCWIAKDTVLIPYGGHPGTYPVLEGEDWSGEMASWSKDWKISHPYPADGAAWWGLVPQQLLALGQHTGFRPAPAFRLMTALENVQHGREAHRRRLAREHAQSQEDHPVTAAADLLLLEVPADDAASTDDVPPPLAPPVPTEPLADTATAAATHPPVPPRPTQPPSTTSLPRIRSKGRRFSWRHLLPRRWRR
;
A
#
# COMPACT_ATOMS: atom_id res chain seq x y z
N MET A 1 13.52 -22.47 14.10
CA MET A 1 12.76 -21.85 15.22
C MET A 1 13.45 -21.93 16.59
N SER A 2 14.52 -22.70 16.79
CA SER A 2 15.28 -22.67 18.06
C SER A 2 16.07 -21.38 18.29
N GLU A 3 16.08 -20.45 17.34
CA GLU A 3 16.81 -19.16 17.41
C GLU A 3 15.88 -17.99 17.75
N LEU A 4 14.56 -18.22 17.78
CA LEU A 4 13.53 -17.19 17.93
C LEU A 4 12.71 -17.40 19.21
N ALA A 5 12.50 -16.32 19.96
CA ALA A 5 11.61 -16.29 21.12
C ALA A 5 10.98 -14.91 21.33
N ILE A 6 9.78 -14.88 21.90
CA ILE A 6 9.19 -13.68 22.48
C ILE A 6 9.68 -13.58 23.93
N ASP A 7 10.23 -12.42 24.29
CA ASP A 7 10.68 -12.10 25.63
C ASP A 7 9.59 -11.34 26.40
N THR A 8 8.90 -12.03 27.31
CA THR A 8 7.82 -11.43 28.12
C THR A 8 8.36 -10.53 29.24
N GLY A 9 9.65 -10.59 29.55
CA GLY A 9 10.31 -9.71 30.51
C GLY A 9 10.79 -8.39 29.91
N ASP A 10 10.83 -8.30 28.57
CA ASP A 10 11.21 -7.11 27.80
C ASP A 10 10.05 -6.68 26.88
N GLY A 11 8.86 -6.54 27.46
CA GLY A 11 7.66 -5.99 26.79
C GLY A 11 7.16 -6.78 25.56
N GLY A 12 7.61 -8.02 25.37
CA GLY A 12 7.29 -8.82 24.18
C GLY A 12 8.26 -8.63 23.00
N ARG A 13 9.49 -8.17 23.27
CA ARG A 13 10.58 -8.13 22.29
C ARG A 13 10.80 -9.52 21.67
N VAL A 14 10.81 -9.61 20.34
CA VAL A 14 11.18 -10.82 19.61
C VAL A 14 12.70 -10.86 19.46
N ILE A 15 13.33 -11.84 20.08
CA ILE A 15 14.77 -12.11 20.00
C ILE A 15 15.02 -13.04 18.79
N ASP A 16 15.99 -12.69 17.96
CA ASP A 16 16.55 -13.57 16.92
C ASP A 16 18.05 -13.77 17.16
N LEU A 17 18.44 -14.93 17.70
CA LEU A 17 19.83 -15.27 18.02
C LEU A 17 20.73 -15.41 16.78
N SER A 18 20.15 -15.58 15.58
CA SER A 18 20.93 -15.64 14.33
C SER A 18 21.44 -14.25 13.91
N ARG A 19 20.67 -13.21 14.23
CA ARG A 19 20.96 -11.79 13.96
C ARG A 19 21.57 -11.05 15.15
N GLU A 20 21.27 -11.48 16.37
CA GLU A 20 21.67 -10.83 17.62
C GLU A 20 22.65 -11.71 18.41
N ARG A 21 23.86 -11.88 17.89
CA ARG A 21 24.88 -12.72 18.53
C ARG A 21 25.16 -12.26 19.97
N ASP A 22 25.32 -10.95 20.15
CA ASP A 22 25.58 -10.30 21.45
C ASP A 22 24.34 -10.28 22.38
N ALA A 23 23.18 -10.78 21.95
CA ALA A 23 22.07 -11.04 22.88
C ALA A 23 22.37 -12.29 23.73
N ALA A 24 23.08 -13.28 23.18
CA ALA A 24 23.36 -14.54 23.88
C ALA A 24 24.10 -14.36 25.20
N ASP A 25 24.96 -13.35 25.30
CA ASP A 25 25.75 -13.05 26.50
C ASP A 25 24.97 -12.29 27.58
N ARG A 26 23.86 -11.65 27.21
CA ARG A 26 23.05 -10.77 28.08
C ARG A 26 21.75 -11.41 28.57
N LEU A 27 21.30 -12.49 27.94
CA LEU A 27 20.01 -13.13 28.25
C LEU A 27 20.10 -14.06 29.46
N PRO A 28 19.20 -13.92 30.47
CA PRO A 28 19.03 -14.89 31.54
C PRO A 28 18.92 -16.34 31.05
N ARG A 29 19.67 -17.25 31.69
CA ARG A 29 19.84 -18.63 31.23
C ARG A 29 18.80 -19.58 31.81
N GLY A 30 18.72 -20.77 31.22
CA GLY A 30 17.85 -21.84 31.69
C GLY A 30 16.38 -21.46 31.52
N LYS A 31 15.54 -21.81 32.50
CA LYS A 31 14.09 -21.53 32.43
C LYS A 31 13.76 -20.04 32.55
N ALA A 32 14.64 -19.21 33.11
CA ALA A 32 14.45 -17.76 33.28
C ALA A 32 13.03 -17.36 33.78
N GLY A 33 12.47 -18.07 34.76
CA GLY A 33 11.10 -17.83 35.26
C GLY A 33 9.95 -18.13 34.27
N GLY A 34 10.25 -18.61 33.06
CA GLY A 34 9.30 -18.71 31.96
C GLY A 34 9.19 -17.45 31.08
N ARG A 35 10.20 -16.57 31.15
CA ARG A 35 10.35 -15.31 30.40
C ARG A 35 10.31 -15.48 28.87
N TYR A 36 10.84 -16.60 28.36
CA TYR A 36 10.90 -16.84 26.92
C TYR A 36 9.72 -17.69 26.45
N ARG A 37 9.08 -17.28 25.36
CA ARG A 37 7.92 -17.97 24.76
C ARG A 37 8.15 -18.28 23.30
N CYS A 38 7.69 -19.46 22.86
CA CYS A 38 7.72 -19.81 21.45
C CYS A 38 6.72 -18.97 20.66
N CYS A 39 7.18 -18.32 19.58
CA CYS A 39 6.34 -17.52 18.70
C CYS A 39 5.12 -18.30 18.17
N SER A 40 5.27 -19.59 17.85
CA SER A 40 4.22 -20.41 17.23
C SER A 40 3.41 -21.30 18.16
N CYS A 41 3.80 -21.53 19.42
CA CYS A 41 2.97 -22.33 20.34
C CYS A 41 2.80 -21.76 21.75
N GLY A 42 3.39 -20.61 22.07
CA GLY A 42 3.24 -19.96 23.38
C GLY A 42 3.85 -20.71 24.57
N ALA A 43 4.41 -21.91 24.33
CA ALA A 43 5.08 -22.71 25.35
C ALA A 43 6.30 -21.97 25.91
N LYS A 44 6.59 -22.20 27.20
CA LYS A 44 7.79 -21.69 27.86
C LYS A 44 9.04 -22.31 27.24
N LEU A 45 10.03 -21.47 26.98
CA LEU A 45 11.32 -21.86 26.43
C LEU A 45 12.44 -21.74 27.47
N ILE A 46 13.43 -22.59 27.32
CA ILE A 46 14.68 -22.63 28.06
C ILE A 46 15.75 -22.01 27.16
N PHE A 47 16.42 -20.95 27.62
CA PHE A 47 17.59 -20.42 26.91
C PHE A 47 18.84 -21.21 27.29
N THR A 48 19.43 -21.88 26.31
CA THR A 48 20.72 -22.59 26.43
C THR A 48 21.77 -21.86 25.62
N GLY A 49 22.73 -21.22 26.28
CA GLY A 49 23.81 -20.43 25.67
C GLY A 49 25.19 -20.73 26.24
N PRO A 50 26.27 -20.26 25.61
CA PRO A 50 27.66 -20.55 25.99
C PRO A 50 27.97 -20.01 27.39
N ALA A 51 28.40 -20.85 28.33
CA ALA A 51 28.60 -20.45 29.74
C ALA A 51 29.66 -19.36 29.92
N THR A 52 30.68 -19.41 29.07
CA THR A 52 31.82 -18.49 29.02
C THR A 52 32.07 -18.07 27.57
N PRO A 53 32.69 -16.90 27.35
CA PRO A 53 33.27 -16.56 26.04
C PRO A 53 34.17 -17.70 25.55
N GLY A 54 34.04 -18.07 24.27
CA GLY A 54 34.83 -19.14 23.66
C GLY A 54 34.33 -20.58 23.85
N SER A 55 33.26 -20.83 24.62
CA SER A 55 32.70 -22.20 24.67
C SER A 55 32.02 -22.56 23.33
N GLY A 56 32.24 -23.77 22.82
CA GLY A 56 31.69 -24.25 21.54
C GLY A 56 30.17 -24.48 21.48
N PHE A 57 29.40 -23.99 22.45
CA PHE A 57 27.95 -24.13 22.51
C PHE A 57 27.24 -23.03 21.72
N THR A 58 26.56 -23.40 20.64
CA THR A 58 25.67 -22.49 19.91
C THR A 58 24.49 -22.08 20.79
N PRO A 59 24.23 -20.77 20.99
CA PRO A 59 23.06 -20.31 21.75
C PRO A 59 21.76 -20.64 21.03
N ARG A 60 20.78 -21.15 21.79
CA ARG A 60 19.45 -21.51 21.28
C ARG A 60 18.41 -21.55 22.40
N PHE A 61 17.15 -21.33 22.03
CA PHE A 61 15.98 -21.63 22.83
C PHE A 61 15.47 -23.06 22.58
N ARG A 62 15.04 -23.75 23.64
CA ARG A 62 14.52 -25.13 23.63
C ARG A 62 13.19 -25.21 24.37
N HIS A 63 12.31 -26.13 24.02
CA HIS A 63 11.06 -26.32 24.77
C HIS A 63 11.34 -27.10 26.08
N ASP A 64 10.64 -26.75 27.16
CA ASP A 64 10.71 -27.51 28.41
C ASP A 64 10.17 -28.94 28.19
N GLY A 65 10.84 -29.95 28.75
CA GLY A 65 10.51 -31.36 28.52
C GLY A 65 10.97 -31.97 27.18
N SER A 66 11.57 -31.21 26.25
CA SER A 66 12.17 -31.77 25.03
C SER A 66 13.45 -32.56 25.34
N ALA A 67 13.44 -33.86 25.02
CA ALA A 67 14.64 -34.70 25.10
C ALA A 67 15.82 -34.08 24.31
N PRO A 68 17.08 -34.31 24.71
CA PRO A 68 18.23 -33.78 23.99
C PRO A 68 18.19 -34.16 22.49
N GLY A 69 18.03 -33.15 21.62
CA GLY A 69 17.94 -33.33 20.17
C GLY A 69 16.51 -33.36 19.58
N SER A 70 15.45 -33.32 20.39
CA SER A 70 14.05 -33.26 19.91
C SER A 70 13.35 -31.92 20.22
N ASP A 71 13.98 -30.81 19.81
CA ASP A 71 13.46 -29.44 19.97
C ASP A 71 12.30 -29.13 18.99
N ARG A 72 11.25 -29.97 19.01
CA ARG A 72 10.07 -29.84 18.15
C ARG A 72 9.04 -28.90 18.80
N CYS A 73 8.66 -27.86 18.07
CA CYS A 73 7.50 -27.04 18.42
C CYS A 73 6.21 -27.87 18.29
N GLY A 74 5.34 -27.80 19.29
CA GLY A 74 4.07 -28.54 19.31
C GLY A 74 2.95 -27.95 18.43
N ALA A 75 3.18 -26.78 17.81
CA ALA A 75 2.19 -26.17 16.92
C ALA A 75 2.03 -26.95 15.60
N PRO A 76 0.86 -26.88 14.95
CA PRO A 76 0.68 -27.43 13.60
C PRO A 76 1.69 -26.82 12.60
N ALA A 77 2.25 -27.65 11.73
CA ALA A 77 3.24 -27.21 10.73
C ALA A 77 2.76 -26.03 9.85
N PRO A 78 1.49 -25.94 9.40
CA PRO A 78 0.99 -24.77 8.68
C PRO A 78 1.07 -23.47 9.51
N HIS A 79 0.80 -23.54 10.81
CA HIS A 79 0.88 -22.37 11.69
C HIS A 79 2.34 -21.95 11.96
N GLN A 80 3.25 -22.92 12.13
CA GLN A 80 4.69 -22.62 12.20
C GLN A 80 5.19 -21.92 10.92
N ALA A 81 4.72 -22.35 9.75
CA ALA A 81 5.07 -21.72 8.48
C ALA A 81 4.48 -20.31 8.32
N ASP A 82 3.24 -20.08 8.76
CA ASP A 82 2.56 -18.77 8.73
C ASP A 82 3.31 -17.74 9.62
N VAL A 83 3.66 -18.14 10.85
CA VAL A 83 4.49 -17.35 11.78
C VAL A 83 5.90 -17.10 11.22
N GLN A 84 6.53 -18.11 10.61
CA GLN A 84 7.85 -17.95 10.02
C GLN A 84 7.83 -16.98 8.83
N ALA A 85 6.79 -17.00 7.98
CA ALA A 85 6.66 -16.09 6.86
C ALA A 85 6.50 -14.63 7.33
N ASP A 86 5.66 -14.41 8.35
CA ASP A 86 5.47 -13.10 8.99
C ASP A 86 6.79 -12.55 9.58
N LEU A 87 7.52 -13.39 10.32
CA LEU A 87 8.82 -13.02 10.90
C LEU A 87 9.87 -12.74 9.82
N THR A 88 9.93 -13.53 8.74
CA THR A 88 10.92 -13.33 7.67
C THR A 88 10.76 -11.95 7.02
N VAL A 89 9.53 -11.57 6.63
CA VAL A 89 9.28 -10.30 5.94
C VAL A 89 9.65 -9.08 6.81
N ILE A 90 9.32 -9.11 8.11
CA ILE A 90 9.64 -8.00 9.01
C ILE A 90 11.12 -7.98 9.43
N LEU A 91 11.77 -9.14 9.57
CA LEU A 91 13.21 -9.21 9.85
C LEU A 91 14.04 -8.78 8.63
N ASP A 92 13.61 -9.05 7.41
CA ASP A 92 14.29 -8.56 6.20
C ASP A 92 14.15 -7.02 6.08
N LEU A 93 13.01 -6.44 6.49
CA LEU A 93 12.85 -4.99 6.61
C LEU A 93 13.75 -4.41 7.72
N ARG A 94 13.82 -5.07 8.87
CA ARG A 94 14.75 -4.70 9.96
C ARG A 94 16.18 -4.64 9.47
N ASP A 95 16.65 -5.68 8.78
CA ASP A 95 18.04 -5.76 8.31
C ASP A 95 18.36 -4.63 7.30
N GLN A 96 17.39 -4.23 6.49
CA GLN A 96 17.51 -3.05 5.62
C GLN A 96 17.55 -1.74 6.42
N LEU A 97 16.66 -1.58 7.41
CA LEU A 97 16.61 -0.39 8.25
C LEU A 97 17.87 -0.23 9.11
N VAL A 98 18.45 -1.31 9.65
CA VAL A 98 19.71 -1.27 10.41
C VAL A 98 20.86 -0.73 9.55
N ARG A 99 20.90 -1.08 8.25
CA ARG A 99 21.88 -0.51 7.30
C ARG A 99 21.57 0.95 6.95
N ALA A 100 20.29 1.32 6.90
CA ALA A 100 19.84 2.69 6.61
C ALA A 100 20.02 3.67 7.79
N LEU A 101 20.09 3.16 9.03
CA LEU A 101 19.97 3.94 10.26
C LEU A 101 21.09 3.61 11.26
N PRO A 102 22.36 3.96 10.95
CA PRO A 102 23.44 3.82 11.91
C PRO A 102 23.12 4.61 13.19
N GLY A 103 23.23 3.93 14.34
CA GLY A 103 22.95 4.50 15.66
C GLY A 103 21.48 4.47 16.10
N ALA A 104 20.53 4.00 15.29
CA ALA A 104 19.17 3.75 15.75
C ALA A 104 19.07 2.39 16.47
N THR A 105 18.31 2.33 17.55
CA THR A 105 17.95 1.06 18.19
C THR A 105 16.71 0.51 17.50
N ILE A 106 16.82 -0.66 16.85
CA ILE A 106 15.71 -1.30 16.14
C ILE A 106 15.43 -2.66 16.76
N CYS A 107 14.26 -2.78 17.39
CA CYS A 107 13.77 -4.03 17.96
C CYS A 107 12.43 -4.43 17.36
N LEU A 108 12.20 -5.73 17.22
CA LEU A 108 10.92 -6.31 16.82
C LEU A 108 10.11 -6.58 18.10
N GLN A 109 8.83 -6.19 18.15
CA GLN A 109 7.99 -6.30 19.35
C GLN A 109 6.56 -6.73 19.01
N ILE A 110 6.00 -7.61 19.84
CA ILE A 110 4.59 -8.04 19.79
C ILE A 110 4.01 -8.03 21.21
N ASP A 111 2.69 -8.00 21.36
CA ASP A 111 2.06 -8.26 22.65
C ASP A 111 2.46 -9.68 23.15
N PRO A 112 3.05 -9.82 24.36
CA PRO A 112 3.36 -11.12 24.97
C PRO A 112 2.21 -12.13 24.99
N GLN A 113 0.96 -11.66 25.09
CA GLN A 113 -0.23 -12.52 25.15
C GLN A 113 -0.53 -13.20 23.81
N LEU A 114 -0.05 -12.65 22.69
CA LEU A 114 -0.20 -13.22 21.34
C LEU A 114 0.83 -14.32 21.03
N ALA A 115 1.67 -14.72 21.99
CA ALA A 115 2.61 -15.81 21.82
C ALA A 115 1.89 -17.14 21.56
N GLY A 116 2.12 -17.75 20.40
CA GLY A 116 1.45 -18.98 19.98
C GLY A 116 0.03 -18.82 19.45
N GLN A 117 -0.43 -17.59 19.28
CA GLN A 117 -1.68 -17.30 18.59
C GLN A 117 -1.42 -17.09 17.09
N ARG A 118 -2.47 -17.20 16.26
CA ARG A 118 -2.39 -16.73 14.88
C ARG A 118 -2.43 -15.21 14.88
N TRP A 119 -1.43 -14.59 14.26
CA TRP A 119 -1.30 -13.15 14.22
C TRP A 119 -2.16 -12.54 13.12
N GLU A 120 -3.01 -11.58 13.47
CA GLU A 120 -3.70 -10.72 12.49
C GLU A 120 -2.70 -9.70 11.93
N LEU A 121 -1.94 -9.05 12.82
CA LEU A 121 -0.77 -8.24 12.51
C LEU A 121 0.51 -8.93 12.99
N PRO A 122 1.57 -9.00 12.17
CA PRO A 122 2.86 -9.51 12.63
C PRO A 122 3.47 -8.58 13.70
N PRO A 123 4.52 -9.02 14.42
CA PRO A 123 5.29 -8.16 15.30
C PRO A 123 5.76 -6.88 14.58
N ALA A 124 5.66 -5.73 15.24
CA ALA A 124 6.03 -4.44 14.68
C ALA A 124 7.50 -4.10 14.95
N LEU A 125 8.12 -3.31 14.07
CA LEU A 125 9.45 -2.75 14.35
C LEU A 125 9.31 -1.45 15.12
N ILE A 126 10.02 -1.38 16.25
CA ILE A 126 10.15 -0.19 17.07
C ILE A 126 11.55 0.36 16.81
N VAL A 127 11.62 1.51 16.14
CA VAL A 127 12.84 2.25 15.85
C VAL A 127 12.93 3.40 16.85
N ARG A 128 14.01 3.46 17.63
CA ARG A 128 14.30 4.56 18.57
C ARG A 128 15.58 5.27 18.17
N ARG A 129 15.55 6.60 18.12
CA ARG A 129 16.71 7.45 17.78
C ARG A 129 16.64 8.77 18.56
N GLY A 130 17.40 8.86 19.65
CA GLY A 130 17.17 9.92 20.65
C GLY A 130 15.77 9.79 21.24
N ASP A 131 15.05 10.90 21.34
CA ASP A 131 13.66 10.94 21.84
C ASP A 131 12.61 10.49 20.80
N ASP A 132 13.00 10.30 19.53
CA ASP A 132 12.08 9.84 18.50
C ASP A 132 11.79 8.35 18.63
N VAL A 133 10.50 8.01 18.63
CA VAL A 133 9.99 6.64 18.50
C VAL A 133 9.19 6.53 17.20
N VAL A 134 9.60 5.59 16.34
CA VAL A 134 8.87 5.24 15.11
C VAL A 134 8.43 3.79 15.18
N ILE A 135 7.13 3.56 14.98
CA ILE A 135 6.50 2.24 14.96
C ILE A 135 6.21 1.88 13.51
N ILE A 136 6.64 0.71 13.07
CA ILE A 136 6.49 0.26 11.69
C ILE A 136 5.75 -1.08 11.66
N GLU A 137 4.54 -1.04 11.14
CA GLU A 137 3.72 -2.20 10.83
C GLU A 137 4.00 -2.67 9.39
N ARG A 138 4.12 -3.99 9.17
CA ARG A 138 4.21 -4.57 7.83
C ARG A 138 3.18 -5.70 7.65
N PRO A 139 1.91 -5.36 7.37
CA PRO A 139 0.87 -6.37 7.20
C PRO A 139 1.14 -7.27 5.99
N ARG A 140 0.76 -8.54 6.12
CA ARG A 140 0.86 -9.59 5.08
C ARG A 140 -0.50 -10.27 4.81
N ARG A 141 -1.57 -9.65 5.31
CA ARG A 141 -2.96 -10.12 5.30
C ARG A 141 -3.86 -8.90 5.18
N LEU A 142 -4.99 -9.06 4.49
CA LEU A 142 -5.99 -8.00 4.35
C LEU A 142 -6.41 -7.48 5.73
N LEU A 143 -6.29 -6.16 5.92
CA LEU A 143 -6.61 -5.51 7.18
C LEU A 143 -8.11 -5.25 7.30
N THR A 144 -8.58 -5.20 8.55
CA THR A 144 -9.93 -4.75 8.89
C THR A 144 -9.86 -3.48 9.74
N THR A 145 -10.89 -2.65 9.62
CA THR A 145 -11.08 -1.42 10.42
C THR A 145 -10.89 -1.63 11.93
N PRO A 146 -11.50 -2.65 12.59
CA PRO A 146 -11.33 -2.86 14.03
C PRO A 146 -9.89 -3.22 14.45
N VAL A 147 -9.16 -3.97 13.61
CA VAL A 147 -7.76 -4.34 13.87
C VAL A 147 -6.86 -3.10 13.82
N VAL A 148 -7.08 -2.24 12.82
CA VAL A 148 -6.35 -0.97 12.68
C VAL A 148 -6.67 0.00 13.82
N ASP A 149 -7.93 0.20 14.18
CA ASP A 149 -8.31 1.08 15.29
C ASP A 149 -7.73 0.62 16.63
N THR A 150 -7.79 -0.69 16.89
CA THR A 150 -7.20 -1.30 18.09
C THR A 150 -5.69 -1.10 18.10
N ARG A 151 -5.02 -1.33 16.97
CA ARG A 151 -3.56 -1.17 16.87
C ARG A 151 -3.12 0.28 17.05
N LEU A 152 -3.80 1.23 16.43
CA LEU A 152 -3.55 2.67 16.55
C LEU A 152 -3.67 3.14 18.02
N LYS A 153 -4.75 2.74 18.70
CA LYS A 153 -4.96 3.02 20.14
C LYS A 153 -3.86 2.40 21.00
N THR A 154 -3.56 1.12 20.81
CA THR A 154 -2.49 0.41 21.55
C THR A 154 -1.13 1.09 21.37
N VAL A 155 -0.77 1.48 20.15
CA VAL A 155 0.49 2.18 19.86
C VAL A 155 0.58 3.52 20.60
N ARG A 156 -0.47 4.35 20.56
CA ARG A 156 -0.50 5.63 21.31
C ARG A 156 -0.40 5.41 22.82
N THR A 157 -1.11 4.42 23.36
CA THR A 157 -1.04 4.07 24.78
C THR A 157 0.34 3.57 25.21
N GLN A 158 1.03 2.79 24.37
CA GLN A 158 2.32 2.17 24.70
C GLN A 158 3.54 3.07 24.43
N HIS A 159 3.44 4.00 23.48
CA HIS A 159 4.58 4.80 23.00
C HIS A 159 4.34 6.32 23.04
N GLY A 160 3.14 6.76 23.44
CA GLY A 160 2.74 8.16 23.55
C GLY A 160 2.30 8.78 22.22
N GLU A 161 1.57 9.90 22.30
CA GLU A 161 1.05 10.66 21.15
C GLU A 161 2.15 11.23 20.22
N ARG A 162 3.41 11.27 20.68
CA ARG A 162 4.56 11.73 19.86
C ARG A 162 5.18 10.62 19.02
N ALA A 163 4.79 9.36 19.21
CA ALA A 163 5.31 8.25 18.40
C ALA A 163 4.79 8.33 16.97
N THR A 164 5.70 8.28 15.98
CA THR A 164 5.29 8.27 14.57
C THR A 164 4.93 6.84 14.15
N HIS A 165 3.75 6.63 13.59
CA HIS A 165 3.25 5.30 13.22
C HIS A 165 3.20 5.17 11.70
N TRP A 166 3.94 4.21 11.15
CA TRP A 166 4.02 3.91 9.72
C TRP A 166 3.48 2.52 9.39
N TRP A 167 2.80 2.42 8.25
CA TRP A 167 2.28 1.19 7.69
C TRP A 167 2.93 0.93 6.33
N PHE A 168 3.81 -0.07 6.28
CA PHE A 168 4.57 -0.48 5.12
C PHE A 168 3.88 -1.65 4.43
N PHE A 169 3.09 -1.36 3.40
CA PHE A 169 2.47 -2.38 2.55
C PHE A 169 3.48 -2.90 1.52
N ASP A 170 3.36 -4.16 1.13
CA ASP A 170 4.14 -4.66 0.00
C ASP A 170 3.58 -4.11 -1.31
N ARG A 171 4.46 -3.61 -2.20
CA ARG A 171 4.05 -3.16 -3.54
C ARG A 171 3.54 -4.32 -4.39
N ASP A 172 4.15 -5.49 -4.23
CA ASP A 172 3.91 -6.63 -5.11
C ASP A 172 2.77 -7.53 -4.60
N ASP A 173 2.12 -7.15 -3.48
CA ASP A 173 0.93 -7.82 -2.94
C ASP A 173 -0.38 -7.15 -3.41
N VAL A 174 -1.11 -7.86 -4.27
CA VAL A 174 -2.40 -7.45 -4.84
C VAL A 174 -3.51 -7.25 -3.79
N LEU A 175 -3.37 -7.78 -2.57
CA LEU A 175 -4.31 -7.51 -1.46
C LEU A 175 -4.18 -6.08 -0.91
N HIS A 176 -3.04 -5.43 -1.18
CA HIS A 176 -2.68 -4.14 -0.61
C HIS A 176 -2.34 -3.08 -1.67
N TYR A 177 -2.21 -3.46 -2.94
CA TYR A 177 -1.87 -2.58 -4.06
C TYR A 177 -2.86 -2.78 -5.23
N ASP A 178 -3.90 -1.93 -5.32
CA ASP A 178 -4.73 -1.82 -6.53
C ASP A 178 -4.15 -0.78 -7.48
N ALA A 179 -3.65 -1.22 -8.63
CA ALA A 179 -3.00 -0.37 -9.61
C ALA A 179 -4.01 0.51 -10.39
N ALA A 180 -3.86 1.83 -10.31
CA ALA A 180 -4.69 2.80 -11.03
C ALA A 180 -4.00 3.39 -12.28
N GLY A 181 -2.93 2.75 -12.77
CA GLY A 181 -2.12 3.20 -13.91
C GLY A 181 -1.01 4.18 -13.48
N THR A 182 -0.75 5.22 -14.29
CA THR A 182 0.31 6.20 -14.05
C THR A 182 -0.16 7.65 -14.26
N VAL A 183 0.66 8.62 -13.84
CA VAL A 183 0.52 10.05 -14.14
C VAL A 183 1.87 10.62 -14.59
N LYS A 184 1.86 11.35 -15.71
CA LYS A 184 3.03 12.09 -16.19
C LYS A 184 3.16 13.40 -15.42
N VAL A 185 4.34 13.68 -14.89
CA VAL A 185 4.62 14.85 -14.06
C VAL A 185 5.91 15.56 -14.52
N ARG A 186 6.12 16.81 -14.10
CA ARG A 186 7.31 17.61 -14.43
C ARG A 186 7.85 18.45 -13.26
N PRO A 187 8.10 17.89 -12.06
CA PRO A 187 8.38 18.65 -10.84
C PRO A 187 9.53 19.67 -10.97
N HIS A 188 10.52 19.42 -11.83
CA HIS A 188 11.62 20.35 -12.12
C HIS A 188 11.80 20.58 -13.63
N GLY A 189 10.69 20.70 -14.37
CA GLY A 189 10.66 20.80 -15.84
C GLY A 189 10.98 19.48 -16.58
N LYS A 190 11.75 18.58 -15.96
CA LYS A 190 12.08 17.24 -16.48
C LYS A 190 10.84 16.32 -16.45
N PRO A 191 10.55 15.58 -17.54
CA PRO A 191 9.46 14.60 -17.55
C PRO A 191 9.77 13.42 -16.64
N ASP A 192 8.79 13.05 -15.83
CA ASP A 192 8.81 11.88 -14.96
C ASP A 192 7.42 11.22 -14.95
N THR A 193 7.31 9.97 -14.47
CA THR A 193 6.07 9.18 -14.47
C THR A 193 5.88 8.49 -13.13
N HIS A 194 4.93 8.97 -12.34
CA HIS A 194 4.58 8.36 -11.06
C HIS A 194 3.52 7.26 -11.27
N HIS A 195 3.62 6.18 -10.50
CA HIS A 195 2.55 5.18 -10.41
C HIS A 195 1.36 5.73 -9.62
N LYS A 196 0.16 5.25 -9.94
CA LYS A 196 -1.07 5.53 -9.18
C LYS A 196 -1.62 4.25 -8.57
N VAL A 197 -2.24 4.38 -7.40
CA VAL A 197 -3.03 3.32 -6.77
C VAL A 197 -4.42 3.83 -6.39
N ARG A 198 -5.39 2.92 -6.29
CA ARG A 198 -6.62 3.17 -5.53
C ARG A 198 -6.37 2.70 -4.09
N PRO A 199 -6.40 3.59 -3.09
CA PRO A 199 -6.26 3.18 -1.71
C PRO A 199 -7.49 2.40 -1.25
N THR A 200 -7.29 1.36 -0.43
CA THR A 200 -8.39 0.68 0.24
C THR A 200 -9.03 1.59 1.30
N PRO A 201 -10.29 1.32 1.72
CA PRO A 201 -10.92 2.09 2.80
C PRO A 201 -10.09 2.11 4.08
N VAL A 202 -9.44 0.99 4.41
CA VAL A 202 -8.56 0.87 5.59
C VAL A 202 -7.28 1.69 5.43
N GLN A 203 -6.70 1.79 4.23
CA GLN A 203 -5.56 2.69 3.98
C GLN A 203 -5.93 4.17 4.15
N ARG A 204 -7.14 4.58 3.72
CA ARG A 204 -7.65 5.94 3.98
C ARG A 204 -7.82 6.18 5.48
N GLN A 205 -8.44 5.25 6.20
CA GLN A 205 -8.63 5.31 7.66
C GLN A 205 -7.30 5.48 8.42
N ILE A 206 -6.24 4.76 8.03
CA ILE A 206 -4.91 4.91 8.65
C ILE A 206 -4.40 6.35 8.52
N ILE A 207 -4.52 6.97 7.34
CA ILE A 207 -4.10 8.37 7.12
C ILE A 207 -5.00 9.35 7.87
N GLN A 208 -6.32 9.18 7.84
CA GLN A 208 -7.27 9.98 8.62
C GLN A 208 -6.95 9.95 10.13
N ALA A 209 -6.48 8.81 10.64
CA ALA A 209 -6.05 8.65 12.03
C ALA A 209 -4.64 9.21 12.33
N GLY A 210 -4.02 9.94 11.39
CA GLY A 210 -2.72 10.59 11.58
C GLY A 210 -1.51 9.65 11.50
N ALA A 211 -1.70 8.40 11.07
CA ALA A 211 -0.60 7.48 10.79
C ALA A 211 -0.20 7.56 9.31
N ALA A 212 1.06 7.26 9.01
CA ALA A 212 1.60 7.30 7.66
C ALA A 212 1.45 5.95 6.94
N VAL A 213 1.15 5.99 5.64
CA VAL A 213 1.06 4.82 4.76
C VAL A 213 2.13 4.94 3.67
N CYS A 214 2.78 3.84 3.34
CA CYS A 214 3.60 3.72 2.14
C CYS A 214 3.62 2.28 1.62
N TRP A 215 4.02 2.12 0.37
CA TRP A 215 4.39 0.81 -0.18
C TRP A 215 5.90 0.68 -0.22
N ILE A 216 6.42 -0.54 -0.18
CA ILE A 216 7.86 -0.80 -0.33
C ILE A 216 8.08 -1.87 -1.39
N ALA A 217 9.05 -1.61 -2.26
CA ALA A 217 9.55 -2.54 -3.27
C ALA A 217 11.08 -2.54 -3.19
N LYS A 218 11.65 -3.68 -2.77
CA LYS A 218 13.09 -3.82 -2.49
C LYS A 218 13.55 -2.74 -1.49
N ASP A 219 14.46 -1.87 -1.90
CA ASP A 219 15.05 -0.75 -1.16
C ASP A 219 14.30 0.59 -1.33
N THR A 220 13.25 0.62 -2.15
CA THR A 220 12.52 1.83 -2.50
C THR A 220 11.17 1.87 -1.80
N VAL A 221 10.94 2.94 -1.05
CA VAL A 221 9.66 3.30 -0.43
C VAL A 221 8.88 4.21 -1.38
N LEU A 222 7.58 3.97 -1.49
CA LEU A 222 6.64 4.68 -2.35
C LEU A 222 5.69 5.49 -1.45
N ILE A 223 5.96 6.79 -1.35
CA ILE A 223 5.23 7.72 -0.48
C ILE A 223 4.02 8.29 -1.25
N PRO A 224 2.79 8.15 -0.73
CA PRO A 224 1.59 8.61 -1.43
C PRO A 224 1.38 10.13 -1.31
N TYR A 225 0.90 10.73 -2.40
CA TYR A 225 0.19 12.02 -2.41
C TYR A 225 -1.18 11.81 -3.07
N GLY A 226 -2.17 12.60 -2.68
CA GLY A 226 -3.51 12.47 -3.26
C GLY A 226 -3.61 13.19 -4.61
N GLY A 227 -4.40 12.64 -5.52
CA GLY A 227 -4.69 13.22 -6.83
C GLY A 227 -6.19 13.24 -7.11
N HIS A 228 -6.64 14.35 -7.69
CA HIS A 228 -8.03 14.66 -7.98
C HIS A 228 -8.15 15.06 -9.45
N PRO A 229 -9.06 14.46 -10.24
CA PRO A 229 -9.48 15.11 -11.48
C PRO A 229 -10.20 16.42 -11.14
N GLY A 230 -10.01 17.45 -11.94
CA GLY A 230 -10.68 18.73 -11.76
C GLY A 230 -10.93 19.42 -13.10
N THR A 231 -12.00 20.21 -13.13
CA THR A 231 -12.24 21.17 -14.20
C THR A 231 -12.00 22.56 -13.62
N TYR A 232 -11.24 23.39 -14.34
CA TYR A 232 -11.07 24.80 -14.00
C TYR A 232 -12.42 25.51 -14.22
N PRO A 233 -12.97 26.23 -13.22
CA PRO A 233 -14.11 27.09 -13.47
C PRO A 233 -13.68 28.19 -14.44
N VAL A 234 -14.54 28.45 -15.43
CA VAL A 234 -14.43 29.56 -16.36
C VAL A 234 -14.62 30.85 -15.57
N LEU A 235 -13.69 31.79 -15.71
CA LEU A 235 -13.80 33.14 -15.14
C LEU A 235 -14.19 34.15 -16.22
N GLU A 236 -14.62 35.34 -15.80
CA GLU A 236 -14.92 36.44 -16.70
C GLU A 236 -13.71 36.79 -17.58
N GLY A 237 -13.94 36.96 -18.88
CA GLY A 237 -12.89 37.20 -19.89
C GLY A 237 -12.09 35.98 -20.32
N GLU A 238 -12.36 34.77 -19.83
CA GLU A 238 -11.75 33.52 -20.31
C GLU A 238 -12.65 32.78 -21.30
N ASP A 239 -12.14 32.46 -22.49
CA ASP A 239 -12.77 31.46 -23.37
C ASP A 239 -11.98 30.14 -23.36
N TRP A 240 -12.71 29.05 -23.12
CA TRP A 240 -12.18 27.68 -23.11
C TRP A 240 -12.79 26.84 -24.25
N SER A 241 -13.27 27.46 -25.32
CA SER A 241 -13.83 26.76 -26.48
C SER A 241 -12.74 26.08 -27.36
N GLY A 242 -13.16 25.45 -28.45
CA GLY A 242 -12.27 24.84 -29.44
C GLY A 242 -11.28 23.83 -28.85
N GLU A 243 -10.00 23.94 -29.24
CA GLU A 243 -8.93 23.05 -28.76
C GLU A 243 -8.67 23.17 -27.24
N MET A 244 -8.99 24.33 -26.67
CA MET A 244 -8.78 24.69 -25.26
C MET A 244 -9.77 24.00 -24.32
N ALA A 245 -10.89 23.49 -24.84
CA ALA A 245 -11.90 22.77 -24.06
C ALA A 245 -11.31 21.56 -23.32
N SER A 246 -10.32 20.91 -23.93
CA SER A 246 -9.57 19.81 -23.32
C SER A 246 -8.67 20.27 -22.15
N TRP A 247 -8.22 21.53 -22.16
CA TRP A 247 -7.32 22.11 -21.15
C TRP A 247 -8.06 22.63 -19.92
N SER A 248 -9.37 22.85 -20.02
CA SER A 248 -10.22 23.09 -18.84
C SER A 248 -10.14 21.93 -17.85
N LYS A 249 -9.87 20.70 -18.34
CA LYS A 249 -9.71 19.48 -17.55
C LYS A 249 -8.23 19.27 -17.20
N ASP A 250 -7.96 19.03 -15.93
CA ASP A 250 -6.61 18.72 -15.45
C ASP A 250 -6.68 17.83 -14.18
N TRP A 251 -5.52 17.50 -13.61
CA TRP A 251 -5.42 16.95 -12.27
C TRP A 251 -4.85 17.98 -11.28
N LYS A 252 -5.38 17.96 -10.06
CA LYS A 252 -4.86 18.67 -8.90
C LYS A 252 -4.32 17.67 -7.87
N ILE A 253 -3.27 18.02 -7.14
CA ILE A 253 -2.75 17.22 -6.03
C ILE A 253 -3.14 17.78 -4.68
N SER A 254 -3.27 16.89 -3.70
CA SER A 254 -3.29 17.24 -2.28
C SER A 254 -1.92 16.90 -1.66
N HIS A 255 -1.32 17.89 -1.02
CA HIS A 255 -0.01 17.89 -0.37
C HIS A 255 -0.19 18.27 1.12
N PRO A 256 0.65 17.77 2.06
CA PRO A 256 1.68 16.74 1.91
C PRO A 256 1.17 15.31 2.06
N TYR A 257 -0.08 15.13 2.48
CA TYR A 257 -0.75 13.84 2.57
C TYR A 257 -1.91 13.76 1.58
N PRO A 258 -2.31 12.55 1.17
CA PRO A 258 -3.54 12.39 0.40
C PRO A 258 -4.75 12.89 1.19
N ALA A 259 -5.48 13.86 0.64
CA ALA A 259 -6.75 14.30 1.19
C ALA A 259 -7.78 13.16 1.10
N ASP A 260 -8.75 13.17 2.01
CA ASP A 260 -9.74 12.10 2.12
C ASP A 260 -10.52 11.85 0.81
N GLY A 261 -10.92 12.93 0.12
CA GLY A 261 -11.58 12.88 -1.18
C GLY A 261 -10.69 12.54 -2.39
N ALA A 262 -9.42 12.16 -2.21
CA ALA A 262 -8.53 11.85 -3.33
C ALA A 262 -9.04 10.68 -4.18
N ALA A 263 -9.23 10.91 -5.48
CA ALA A 263 -9.71 9.91 -6.42
C ALA A 263 -8.69 8.78 -6.67
N TRP A 264 -7.41 9.11 -6.59
CA TRP A 264 -6.28 8.18 -6.68
C TRP A 264 -5.13 8.71 -5.81
N TRP A 265 -4.20 7.84 -5.42
CA TRP A 265 -2.94 8.26 -4.80
C TRP A 265 -1.79 8.06 -5.78
N GLY A 266 -1.03 9.12 -6.04
CA GLY A 266 0.22 9.03 -6.79
C GLY A 266 1.37 8.67 -5.86
N LEU A 267 2.34 7.92 -6.35
CA LEU A 267 3.43 7.38 -5.54
C LEU A 267 4.77 8.03 -5.89
N VAL A 268 5.37 8.74 -4.93
CA VAL A 268 6.73 9.29 -5.03
C VAL A 268 7.73 8.21 -4.62
N PRO A 269 8.68 7.82 -5.49
CA PRO A 269 9.76 6.92 -5.12
C PRO A 269 10.80 7.64 -4.26
N GLN A 270 11.14 7.04 -3.11
CA GLN A 270 12.18 7.49 -2.21
C GLN A 270 13.00 6.29 -1.73
N GLN A 271 14.32 6.40 -1.76
CA GLN A 271 15.21 5.38 -1.21
C GLN A 271 14.98 5.22 0.31
N LEU A 272 14.88 3.99 0.81
CA LEU A 272 14.66 3.69 2.23
C LEU A 272 15.70 4.37 3.13
N LEU A 273 16.95 4.44 2.67
CA LEU A 273 18.04 5.19 3.31
C LEU A 273 17.68 6.66 3.55
N ALA A 274 17.06 7.32 2.57
CA ALA A 274 16.69 8.73 2.65
C ALA A 274 15.49 8.97 3.58
N LEU A 275 14.63 7.96 3.82
CA LEU A 275 13.54 8.06 4.80
C LEU A 275 14.08 8.15 6.23
N GLY A 276 15.13 7.36 6.53
CA GLY A 276 15.73 7.28 7.86
C GLY A 276 16.64 8.47 8.25
N GLN A 277 17.07 9.29 7.29
CA GLN A 277 17.99 10.39 7.56
C GLN A 277 17.41 11.44 8.51
N HIS A 278 16.08 11.65 8.49
CA HIS A 278 15.38 12.66 9.28
C HIS A 278 14.67 12.08 10.52
N THR A 279 14.57 12.91 11.56
CA THR A 279 13.79 12.65 12.79
C THR A 279 12.36 12.22 12.47
N GLY A 280 11.86 11.20 13.18
CA GLY A 280 10.51 10.65 12.98
C GLY A 280 10.22 10.07 11.58
N PHE A 281 11.23 9.68 10.80
CA PHE A 281 11.07 9.18 9.42
C PHE A 281 10.38 10.19 8.48
N ARG A 282 10.57 11.49 8.70
CA ARG A 282 9.96 12.52 7.84
C ARG A 282 10.48 12.42 6.40
N PRO A 283 9.63 12.17 5.39
CA PRO A 283 10.05 11.98 4.00
C PRO A 283 10.27 13.35 3.31
N ALA A 284 11.20 14.15 3.84
CA ALA A 284 11.46 15.51 3.36
C ALA A 284 11.80 15.59 1.86
N PRO A 285 12.52 14.61 1.23
CA PRO A 285 12.65 14.54 -0.23
C PRO A 285 11.30 14.43 -0.96
N ALA A 286 10.40 13.55 -0.52
CA ALA A 286 9.08 13.41 -1.12
C ALA A 286 8.22 14.66 -0.94
N PHE A 287 8.25 15.29 0.24
CA PHE A 287 7.52 16.54 0.49
C PHE A 287 8.02 17.68 -0.41
N ARG A 288 9.34 17.86 -0.59
CA ARG A 288 9.90 18.82 -1.56
C ARG A 288 9.45 18.53 -2.98
N LEU A 289 9.37 17.26 -3.38
CA LEU A 289 8.88 16.88 -4.69
C LEU A 289 7.39 17.23 -4.86
N MET A 290 6.56 16.97 -3.85
CA MET A 290 5.13 17.33 -3.85
C MET A 290 4.92 18.85 -3.95
N THR A 291 5.66 19.66 -3.18
CA THR A 291 5.63 21.13 -3.33
C THR A 291 6.04 21.56 -4.74
N ALA A 292 7.03 20.89 -5.35
CA ALA A 292 7.42 21.16 -6.73
C ALA A 292 6.34 20.76 -7.75
N LEU A 293 5.63 19.65 -7.53
CA LEU A 293 4.45 19.26 -8.32
C LEU A 293 3.31 20.28 -8.22
N GLU A 294 3.07 20.83 -7.03
CA GLU A 294 2.06 21.85 -6.76
C GLU A 294 2.38 23.17 -7.46
N ASN A 295 3.63 23.63 -7.39
CA ASN A 295 4.09 24.79 -8.15
C ASN A 295 3.92 24.60 -9.68
N VAL A 296 4.21 23.39 -10.17
CA VAL A 296 4.01 23.04 -11.59
C VAL A 296 2.52 22.98 -11.95
N GLN A 297 1.64 22.55 -11.05
CA GLN A 297 0.18 22.62 -11.23
C GLN A 297 -0.29 24.08 -11.34
N HIS A 298 0.11 24.96 -10.41
CA HIS A 298 -0.25 26.38 -10.46
C HIS A 298 0.30 27.06 -11.73
N GLY A 299 1.52 26.73 -12.14
CA GLY A 299 2.09 27.20 -13.41
C GLY A 299 1.31 26.75 -14.65
N ARG A 300 0.84 25.49 -14.69
CA ARG A 300 -0.04 25.01 -15.77
C ARG A 300 -1.38 25.75 -15.79
N GLU A 301 -2.03 25.89 -14.63
CA GLU A 301 -3.31 26.59 -14.50
C GLU A 301 -3.19 28.04 -14.99
N ALA A 302 -2.22 28.79 -14.46
CA ALA A 302 -1.99 30.19 -14.85
C ALA A 302 -1.64 30.36 -16.34
N HIS A 303 -0.86 29.44 -16.91
CA HIS A 303 -0.55 29.46 -18.35
C HIS A 303 -1.80 29.22 -19.20
N ARG A 304 -2.59 28.19 -18.90
CA ARG A 304 -3.84 27.86 -19.63
C ARG A 304 -4.86 29.00 -19.52
N ARG A 305 -5.06 29.55 -18.32
CA ARG A 305 -5.92 30.73 -18.08
C ARG A 305 -5.46 31.98 -18.82
N ARG A 306 -4.15 32.15 -19.06
CA ARG A 306 -3.65 33.26 -19.88
C ARG A 306 -4.00 33.05 -21.35
N LEU A 307 -3.74 31.86 -21.90
CA LEU A 307 -4.11 31.52 -23.28
C LEU A 307 -5.63 31.65 -23.50
N ALA A 308 -6.46 31.20 -22.56
CA ALA A 308 -7.93 31.32 -22.63
C ALA A 308 -8.42 32.78 -22.74
N ARG A 309 -7.70 33.73 -22.10
CA ARG A 309 -7.98 35.17 -22.24
C ARG A 309 -7.47 35.73 -23.56
N GLU A 310 -6.28 35.33 -23.99
CA GLU A 310 -5.71 35.69 -25.31
C GLU A 310 -6.63 35.23 -26.45
N HIS A 311 -7.29 34.07 -26.32
CA HIS A 311 -8.28 33.56 -27.28
C HIS A 311 -9.58 34.37 -27.28
N ALA A 312 -10.14 34.68 -26.11
CA ALA A 312 -11.36 35.49 -26.00
C ALA A 312 -11.17 36.88 -26.62
N GLN A 313 -10.06 37.56 -26.30
CA GLN A 313 -9.68 38.85 -26.88
C GLN A 313 -9.55 38.77 -28.40
N SER A 314 -8.94 37.70 -28.92
CA SER A 314 -8.80 37.49 -30.37
C SER A 314 -10.14 37.31 -31.10
N GLN A 315 -11.19 36.81 -30.43
CA GLN A 315 -12.54 36.75 -30.99
C GLN A 315 -13.28 38.10 -30.91
N GLU A 316 -13.04 38.89 -29.85
CA GLU A 316 -13.61 40.24 -29.71
C GLU A 316 -12.99 41.23 -30.71
N ASP A 317 -11.68 41.13 -30.97
CA ASP A 317 -10.94 41.98 -31.92
C ASP A 317 -11.21 41.59 -33.39
N HIS A 318 -11.65 40.36 -33.66
CA HIS A 318 -12.07 39.89 -35.00
C HIS A 318 -13.52 39.38 -34.94
N PRO A 319 -14.51 40.28 -34.74
CA PRO A 319 -15.90 39.91 -34.81
C PRO A 319 -16.21 39.45 -36.23
N VAL A 320 -16.48 38.16 -36.39
CA VAL A 320 -16.72 37.57 -37.70
C VAL A 320 -17.96 38.22 -38.32
N THR A 321 -17.76 39.10 -39.31
CA THR A 321 -18.81 39.76 -40.10
C THR A 321 -19.51 38.80 -41.08
N ALA A 322 -19.84 37.59 -40.63
CA ALA A 322 -20.61 36.60 -41.39
C ALA A 322 -22.09 36.98 -41.57
N ALA A 323 -22.56 38.05 -40.92
CA ALA A 323 -23.93 38.56 -41.06
C ALA A 323 -24.13 39.51 -42.25
N ALA A 324 -23.06 39.94 -42.94
CA ALA A 324 -23.15 40.93 -44.03
C ALA A 324 -23.18 40.32 -45.45
N ASP A 325 -22.44 39.23 -45.69
CA ASP A 325 -22.24 38.66 -47.04
C ASP A 325 -23.32 37.66 -47.52
N LEU A 326 -24.41 37.46 -46.76
CA LEU A 326 -25.52 36.57 -47.13
C LEU A 326 -26.77 37.31 -47.66
N LEU A 327 -26.71 38.62 -47.91
CA LEU A 327 -27.86 39.44 -48.34
C LEU A 327 -27.70 40.16 -49.69
N LEU A 328 -26.75 39.75 -50.54
CA LEU A 328 -26.54 40.38 -51.86
C LEU A 328 -26.20 39.37 -52.96
N LEU A 329 -27.19 38.55 -53.31
CA LEU A 329 -27.24 37.83 -54.60
C LEU A 329 -28.70 37.52 -54.97
N GLU A 330 -29.46 38.58 -55.23
CA GLU A 330 -30.70 38.48 -56.01
C GLU A 330 -30.35 38.07 -57.44
N VAL A 331 -30.83 36.90 -57.87
CA VAL A 331 -30.78 36.47 -59.27
C VAL A 331 -32.22 36.49 -59.80
N PRO A 332 -32.53 37.21 -60.90
CA PRO A 332 -33.87 37.21 -61.47
C PRO A 332 -34.24 35.84 -62.04
N ALA A 333 -35.52 35.48 -61.93
CA ALA A 333 -36.07 34.32 -62.60
C ALA A 333 -36.29 34.59 -64.09
N ASP A 334 -36.15 33.56 -64.92
CA ASP A 334 -36.93 33.40 -66.15
C ASP A 334 -37.10 31.92 -66.50
N ASP A 335 -38.23 31.57 -67.08
CA ASP A 335 -38.68 30.20 -67.36
C ASP A 335 -38.01 29.55 -68.58
N ALA A 336 -37.80 28.22 -68.55
CA ALA A 336 -38.29 27.29 -69.61
C ALA A 336 -37.90 25.80 -69.40
N ALA A 337 -38.91 25.00 -69.04
CA ALA A 337 -39.30 23.71 -69.66
C ALA A 337 -38.33 22.49 -69.79
N SER A 338 -38.83 21.36 -69.25
CA SER A 338 -38.80 19.99 -69.82
C SER A 338 -37.49 19.16 -69.71
N THR A 339 -37.50 17.84 -69.45
CA THR A 339 -38.59 16.85 -69.22
C THR A 339 -38.04 15.61 -68.47
N ASP A 340 -38.89 14.90 -67.72
CA ASP A 340 -38.78 13.50 -67.24
C ASP A 340 -37.52 13.06 -66.44
N ASP A 341 -37.58 12.12 -65.49
CA ASP A 341 -38.58 11.07 -65.25
C ASP A 341 -38.84 10.82 -63.74
N VAL A 342 -39.95 10.15 -63.42
CA VAL A 342 -40.64 10.12 -62.11
C VAL A 342 -41.50 8.82 -62.05
N PRO A 343 -41.76 8.13 -60.91
CA PRO A 343 -41.22 8.30 -59.54
C PRO A 343 -41.03 6.91 -58.78
N PRO A 344 -41.46 6.64 -57.51
CA PRO A 344 -40.62 5.96 -56.51
C PRO A 344 -41.39 4.73 -55.90
N PRO A 345 -41.73 4.56 -54.60
CA PRO A 345 -41.13 4.91 -53.30
C PRO A 345 -40.94 3.68 -52.37
N LEU A 346 -40.48 3.82 -51.11
CA LEU A 346 -41.34 4.06 -49.94
C LEU A 346 -40.52 4.52 -48.71
N ALA A 347 -41.09 5.48 -47.98
CA ALA A 347 -40.63 6.00 -46.69
C ALA A 347 -41.78 5.89 -45.65
N PRO A 348 -41.65 6.43 -44.41
CA PRO A 348 -40.69 6.02 -43.39
C PRO A 348 -41.43 5.26 -42.24
N PRO A 349 -41.88 5.78 -41.06
CA PRO A 349 -41.60 7.03 -40.32
C PRO A 349 -40.82 6.83 -38.99
N VAL A 350 -40.51 7.96 -38.35
CA VAL A 350 -40.07 8.18 -36.94
C VAL A 350 -41.32 8.43 -36.06
N PRO A 351 -41.29 8.84 -34.76
CA PRO A 351 -40.28 8.74 -33.67
C PRO A 351 -40.91 8.18 -32.35
N THR A 352 -40.26 8.36 -31.17
CA THR A 352 -40.72 9.16 -29.98
C THR A 352 -39.93 8.74 -28.72
N GLU A 353 -39.50 9.70 -27.87
CA GLU A 353 -39.10 9.44 -26.46
C GLU A 353 -40.35 9.18 -25.57
N PRO A 354 -40.23 8.77 -24.29
CA PRO A 354 -40.21 9.83 -23.25
C PRO A 354 -39.44 9.54 -21.94
N LEU A 355 -39.18 10.65 -21.26
CA LEU A 355 -39.04 10.96 -19.82
C LEU A 355 -39.23 9.89 -18.72
N ALA A 356 -38.55 10.22 -17.60
CA ALA A 356 -38.59 9.62 -16.26
C ALA A 356 -39.98 9.36 -15.64
N ASP A 357 -40.06 8.46 -14.65
CA ASP A 357 -40.28 8.90 -13.24
C ASP A 357 -40.14 7.83 -12.12
N THR A 358 -39.78 8.32 -10.93
CA THR A 358 -40.21 7.95 -9.56
C THR A 358 -40.08 6.52 -8.95
N ALA A 359 -39.79 6.51 -7.64
CA ALA A 359 -39.52 5.38 -6.74
C ALA A 359 -40.76 4.60 -6.22
N THR A 360 -40.55 3.45 -5.55
CA THR A 360 -41.04 3.14 -4.18
C THR A 360 -40.48 1.79 -3.69
N ALA A 361 -40.31 1.63 -2.37
CA ALA A 361 -39.78 0.42 -1.72
C ALA A 361 -40.88 -0.55 -1.23
N ALA A 362 -40.56 -1.84 -1.15
CA ALA A 362 -41.27 -2.83 -0.33
C ALA A 362 -40.30 -3.93 0.13
N ALA A 363 -40.38 -4.33 1.40
CA ALA A 363 -39.51 -5.34 2.00
C ALA A 363 -40.24 -6.67 2.20
N THR A 364 -39.60 -7.80 1.89
CA THR A 364 -40.08 -9.13 2.28
C THR A 364 -38.92 -10.11 2.55
N HIS A 365 -38.80 -10.50 3.83
CA HIS A 365 -38.20 -11.70 4.46
C HIS A 365 -36.93 -12.41 3.89
N PRO A 366 -36.03 -12.89 4.79
CA PRO A 366 -34.80 -13.61 4.41
C PRO A 366 -35.04 -15.09 4.06
N PRO A 367 -34.23 -15.69 3.16
CA PRO A 367 -34.25 -17.12 2.89
C PRO A 367 -33.60 -17.93 4.03
N VAL A 368 -34.23 -19.06 4.35
CA VAL A 368 -33.77 -20.05 5.34
C VAL A 368 -32.47 -20.74 4.86
N PRO A 369 -31.44 -20.92 5.71
CA PRO A 369 -30.23 -21.64 5.30
C PRO A 369 -30.49 -23.15 5.17
N PRO A 370 -30.07 -23.82 4.07
CA PRO A 370 -30.15 -25.26 3.94
C PRO A 370 -29.18 -25.98 4.89
N ARG A 371 -29.65 -27.13 5.40
CA ARG A 371 -28.94 -28.02 6.33
C ARG A 371 -27.67 -28.61 5.69
N PRO A 372 -26.56 -28.80 6.42
CA PRO A 372 -25.30 -29.28 5.83
C PRO A 372 -25.40 -30.74 5.34
N THR A 373 -25.16 -30.93 4.04
CA THR A 373 -24.98 -32.25 3.42
C THR A 373 -23.62 -32.82 3.79
N GLN A 374 -23.56 -34.12 4.12
CA GLN A 374 -22.31 -34.83 4.39
C GLN A 374 -21.38 -34.84 3.15
N PRO A 375 -20.05 -34.79 3.32
CA PRO A 375 -19.12 -34.98 2.21
C PRO A 375 -19.11 -36.45 1.76
N PRO A 376 -19.10 -36.75 0.45
CA PRO A 376 -18.98 -38.11 -0.04
C PRO A 376 -17.56 -38.68 0.18
N SER A 377 -17.50 -39.97 0.50
CA SER A 377 -16.26 -40.69 0.78
C SER A 377 -15.37 -40.89 -0.45
N THR A 378 -14.11 -40.45 -0.34
CA THR A 378 -12.90 -41.04 -0.93
C THR A 378 -13.01 -41.79 -2.27
N THR A 379 -12.61 -41.12 -3.37
CA THR A 379 -12.03 -41.81 -4.54
C THR A 379 -10.51 -41.80 -4.41
N SER A 380 -9.90 -42.99 -4.25
CA SER A 380 -8.46 -43.16 -4.10
C SER A 380 -7.72 -43.07 -5.44
N LEU A 381 -6.83 -42.08 -5.58
CA LEU A 381 -5.90 -41.96 -6.72
C LEU A 381 -4.60 -42.76 -6.51
N PRO A 382 -3.89 -43.16 -7.59
CA PRO A 382 -2.84 -44.16 -7.52
C PRO A 382 -1.59 -43.72 -6.76
N ARG A 383 -1.06 -44.66 -5.97
CA ARG A 383 0.04 -44.48 -5.01
C ARG A 383 1.41 -44.44 -5.70
N ILE A 384 1.79 -43.28 -6.27
CA ILE A 384 3.13 -43.07 -6.82
C ILE A 384 4.18 -43.19 -5.69
N ARG A 385 4.96 -44.28 -5.70
CA ARG A 385 6.11 -44.49 -4.81
C ARG A 385 7.29 -43.60 -5.25
N SER A 386 7.27 -42.32 -4.90
CA SER A 386 8.46 -41.47 -5.01
C SER A 386 9.48 -41.85 -3.92
N LYS A 387 10.64 -42.36 -4.33
CA LYS A 387 11.77 -42.61 -3.40
C LYS A 387 12.20 -41.26 -2.79
N GLY A 388 12.06 -41.14 -1.47
CA GLY A 388 12.24 -39.87 -0.77
C GLY A 388 13.67 -39.32 -0.85
N ARG A 389 13.92 -38.43 -1.81
CA ARG A 389 15.05 -37.50 -1.74
C ARG A 389 14.73 -36.45 -0.68
N ARG A 390 15.43 -36.51 0.45
CA ARG A 390 15.36 -35.46 1.49
C ARG A 390 15.78 -34.13 0.87
N PHE A 391 14.89 -33.15 0.88
CA PHE A 391 15.22 -31.78 0.49
C PHE A 391 16.33 -31.24 1.40
N SER A 392 17.40 -30.70 0.80
CA SER A 392 18.58 -30.20 1.51
C SER A 392 18.98 -28.85 0.96
N TRP A 393 18.92 -27.82 1.81
CA TRP A 393 19.24 -26.43 1.48
C TRP A 393 20.65 -26.22 0.92
N ARG A 394 21.59 -27.17 1.13
CA ARG A 394 22.95 -27.13 0.56
C ARG A 394 22.97 -27.06 -0.97
N HIS A 395 21.90 -27.47 -1.66
CA HIS A 395 21.83 -27.39 -3.13
C HIS A 395 21.47 -26.00 -3.66
N LEU A 396 20.91 -25.11 -2.83
CA LEU A 396 20.51 -23.74 -3.22
C LEU A 396 21.61 -22.70 -3.00
N LEU A 397 22.70 -23.05 -2.32
CA LEU A 397 23.83 -22.16 -2.09
C LEU A 397 24.79 -22.12 -3.31
N PRO A 398 25.31 -20.93 -3.69
CA PRO A 398 26.36 -20.78 -4.70
C PRO A 398 27.60 -21.62 -4.37
N ARG A 399 28.29 -22.16 -5.40
CA ARG A 399 29.42 -23.10 -5.24
C ARG A 399 30.51 -22.66 -4.23
N ARG A 400 30.76 -21.35 -4.11
CA ARG A 400 31.74 -20.76 -3.16
C ARG A 400 31.40 -20.92 -1.66
N TRP A 401 30.19 -21.39 -1.32
CA TRP A 401 29.73 -21.67 0.06
C TRP A 401 29.54 -23.18 0.33
N ARG A 402 30.21 -24.05 -0.44
CA ARG A 402 30.17 -25.51 -0.26
C ARG A 402 31.54 -26.08 0.14
N ARG A 403 31.99 -25.73 1.36
CA ARG A 403 32.98 -26.49 2.13
C ARG A 403 32.44 -26.62 3.55
#